data_AF-W7Q910-F1
#
_entry.id   AF-W7Q910-F1
#
_cell.length_a   1.000
_cell.length_b   1.000
_cell.length_c   1.000
_cell.angle_alpha   90.00
_cell.angle_beta   90.00
_cell.angle_gamma   90.00
#
_symmetry.space_group_name_H-M   'P 1'
#
loop_
_entity.id
_entity.type
_entity.pdbx_description
1 polymer ?
#
loop_
_entity_poly.entity_id
_entity_poly.type
_entity_poly.pdbx_seq_one_letter_code
_entity_poly.pdbx_strand_id
1 'polypeptide(L)' 'MGGDHGRIVSITGSSVQLVELVPTGGGGWVERNTRIALDND' A
#
# COMPACT_ATOMS: atom_id res chain seq x y z
N MET A 1 -9.33 0.24 2.89
CA MET A 1 -8.12 1.00 2.51
C MET A 1 -8.22 2.37 3.17
N GLY A 2 -7.17 2.88 3.85
CA GLY A 2 -7.20 4.28 4.32
C GLY A 2 -6.65 4.61 5.71
N GLY A 3 -5.80 3.76 6.32
CA GLY A 3 -5.07 4.14 7.54
C GLY A 3 -3.69 4.75 7.25
N ASP A 4 -3.02 4.23 6.23
CA ASP A 4 -1.69 4.64 5.83
C ASP A 4 -1.79 5.56 4.60
N HIS A 5 -0.96 6.60 4.52
CA HIS A 5 -0.91 7.54 3.39
C HIS A 5 -0.41 6.85 2.11
N GLY A 6 -1.24 5.99 1.52
CA GLY A 6 -0.89 5.12 0.41
C GLY A 6 -0.85 5.84 -0.93
N ARG A 7 0.24 5.67 -1.68
CA ARG A 7 0.37 6.11 -3.08
C ARG A 7 0.35 4.90 -4.00
N ILE A 8 -0.59 4.86 -4.95
CA ILE A 8 -0.60 3.86 -6.02
C ILE A 8 0.60 4.09 -6.94
N VAL A 9 1.34 3.02 -7.25
CA VAL A 9 2.51 3.07 -8.14
C VAL A 9 2.32 2.22 -9.40
N SER A 10 1.38 1.28 -9.40
CA SER A 10 1.02 0.50 -10.59
C SER A 10 -0.38 -0.10 -10.46
N ILE A 11 -1.04 -0.28 -11.60
CA ILE A 11 -2.33 -0.98 -11.73
C ILE A 11 -2.20 -1.96 -12.90
N THR A 12 -2.64 -3.20 -12.68
CA THR A 12 -2.83 -4.21 -13.72
C THR A 12 -4.28 -4.69 -13.71
N GLY A 13 -4.65 -5.52 -14.68
CA GLY A 13 -6.00 -6.10 -14.73
C GLY A 13 -6.35 -7.00 -13.53
N SER A 14 -5.36 -7.44 -12.74
CA SER A 14 -5.55 -8.37 -11.63
C SER A 14 -4.92 -7.91 -10.31
N SER A 15 -4.34 -6.70 -10.27
CA SER A 15 -3.70 -6.22 -9.04
C SER A 15 -3.50 -4.71 -9.01
N VAL A 16 -3.36 -4.19 -7.80
CA VAL A 16 -2.88 -2.83 -7.53
C VAL A 16 -1.61 -2.92 -6.69
N GLN A 17 -0.60 -2.14 -7.06
CA GLN A 17 0.61 -1.98 -6.25
C GLN A 17 0.67 -0.56 -5.71
N LEU A 18 1.03 -0.45 -4.43
CA LEU A 18 1.06 0.81 -3.71
C LEU A 18 2.23 0.85 -2.71
N VAL A 19 2.61 2.07 -2.35
CA VAL A 19 3.57 2.36 -1.29
C VAL A 19 2.82 3.01 -0.14
N GLU A 20 2.97 2.47 1.07
CA GLU A 20 2.34 2.96 2.30
C GLU A 20 3.39 3.59 3.20
N LEU A 21 3.03 4.68 3.89
CA LEU A 21 3.81 5.17 5.01
C LEU A 21 3.31 4.51 6.30
N VAL A 22 4.19 3.75 6.95
CA VAL A 22 3.89 3.03 8.19
C VAL A 22 4.69 3.66 9.34
N PRO A 23 4.08 3.93 10.50
CA PRO A 23 4.79 4.50 11.64
C PRO A 23 5.78 3.48 12.22
N THR A 24 6.97 3.94 12.61
CA THR A 24 8.02 3.08 13.20
C THR A 24 7.88 2.88 14.71
N GLY A 25 6.87 3.48 15.34
CA GLY A 25 6.70 3.52 16.80
C GLY A 25 7.58 4.57 17.51
N GLY A 26 8.62 5.09 16.86
CA GLY A 26 9.52 6.14 17.38
C GLY A 26 9.25 7.55 16.85
N GLY A 27 8.07 7.80 16.27
CA GLY A 27 7.71 9.08 15.64
C GLY A 27 8.23 9.25 14.19
N GLY A 28 8.93 8.25 13.65
CA GLY A 28 9.34 8.19 12.25
C GLY A 28 8.34 7.41 11.38
N TRP A 29 8.56 7.48 10.08
CA TRP A 29 7.79 6.76 9.07
C TRP A 29 8.73 5.98 8.16
N VAL A 30 8.27 4.83 7.68
CA VAL A 30 8.96 4.04 6.66
C VAL A 30 8.01 3.71 5.53
N GLU A 31 8.58 3.56 4.33
CA GLU A 31 7.82 3.08 3.18
C GLU A 31 7.67 1.55 3.23
N ARG A 32 6.46 1.06 2.91
CA ARG A 32 6.19 -0.36 2.72
C ARG A 32 5.53 -0.58 1.36
N ASN A 33 6.09 -1.51 0.59
CA ASN A 33 5.51 -1.93 -0.67
C ASN A 33 4.43 -2.98 -0.42
N THR A 34 3.23 -2.69 -0.90
CA THR A 34 2.06 -3.57 -0.75
C THR A 34 1.48 -3.87 -2.13
N ARG A 35 1.05 -5.12 -2.35
CA ARG A 35 0.29 -5.55 -3.53
C ARG A 35 -1.03 -6.13 -3.08
N ILE A 36 -2.12 -5.66 -3.69
CA ILE A 36 -3.47 -6.17 -3.50
C ILE A 36 -3.87 -6.87 -4.79
N ALA A 37 -4.23 -8.15 -4.70
CA ALA A 37 -4.78 -8.89 -5.82
C ALA A 37 -6.27 -8.56 -5.98
N LEU A 38 -6.74 -8.58 -7.23
CA LEU A 38 -8.17 -8.56 -7.53
C LEU A 38 -8.73 -9.92 -7.14
N ASP A 39 -9.64 -9.93 -6.17
CA ASP A 39 -10.38 -11.13 -5.79
C ASP A 39 -11.73 -11.13 -6.52
N ASN A 40 -12.11 -12.31 -7.04
CA ASN A 40 -13.35 -12.51 -7.79
C ASN A 40 -14.24 -13.47 -6.96
N ASP A 41 -14.84 -12.96 -5.90
CA ASP A 41 -15.95 -13.64 -5.20
C ASP A 41 -17.28 -13.46 -5.96
#